data_AF-A0A8T4LQU9-F1
#
_entry.id   AF-A0A8T4LQU9-F1
#
_cell.length_a   1.000
_cell.length_b   1.000
_cell.length_c   1.000
_cell.angle_alpha   90.00
_cell.angle_beta   90.00
_cell.angle_gamma   90.00
#
_symmetry.space_group_name_H-M   'P 1'
#
loop_
_entity.id
_entity.type
_entity.pdbx_description
1 polymer ?
#
loop_
_entity_poly.entity_id
_entity_poly.type
_entity_poly.pdbx_seq_one_letter_code
_entity_poly.pdbx_strand_id
1 'polypeptide(L)'
;MVKFLTADGLAIGNKIKNKAALPGWISQKDDFIFGALRGLFDTDGGIYRKQKKYSRAFIEFQTTSPAINRDICFLLRKTKFTPSKTFTRSGFTKKKGHNVRIQKQEEVRRFFRLVGSSNPNNIVRFKHCTEKNYVPASNRLYKQIVAYKGRLPFKTRL
;
A
#
# COMPACT_ATOMS: atom_id res chain seq x y z
N MET A 1 -1.90 -17.61 -16.61
CA MET A 1 -1.57 -16.34 -15.95
C MET A 1 -0.98 -15.29 -16.90
N VAL A 2 0.12 -15.56 -17.61
CA VAL A 2 0.76 -14.56 -18.51
C VAL A 2 -0.19 -14.07 -19.62
N LYS A 3 -0.87 -14.98 -20.33
CA LYS A 3 -1.82 -14.62 -21.41
C LYS A 3 -2.95 -13.68 -20.96
N PHE A 4 -3.51 -13.93 -19.78
CA PHE A 4 -4.56 -13.09 -19.19
C PHE A 4 -4.05 -11.66 -18.94
N LEU A 5 -2.89 -11.54 -18.29
CA LEU A 5 -2.32 -10.23 -17.96
C LEU A 5 -1.94 -9.44 -19.22
N THR A 6 -1.40 -10.11 -20.25
CA THR A 6 -1.04 -9.45 -21.51
C THR A 6 -2.28 -9.03 -22.31
N ALA A 7 -3.35 -9.83 -22.30
CA ALA A 7 -4.63 -9.46 -22.90
C ALA A 7 -5.26 -8.22 -22.23
N ASP A 8 -5.08 -8.08 -20.91
CA ASP A 8 -5.56 -6.94 -20.13
C ASP A 8 -4.62 -5.72 -20.16
N GLY A 9 -3.65 -5.69 -21.08
CA GLY A 9 -2.80 -4.53 -21.33
C GLY A 9 -1.51 -4.48 -20.50
N LEU A 10 -1.17 -5.53 -19.74
CA LEU A 10 0.13 -5.64 -19.08
C LEU A 10 1.18 -6.15 -20.08
N ALA A 11 1.83 -5.20 -20.76
CA ALA A 11 2.87 -5.49 -21.72
C ALA A 11 4.07 -6.23 -21.11
N ILE A 12 4.57 -7.24 -21.82
CA ILE A 12 5.78 -7.99 -21.46
C ILE A 12 7.00 -7.07 -21.62
N GLY A 13 7.94 -7.13 -20.67
CA GLY A 13 9.18 -6.34 -20.70
C GLY A 13 9.21 -5.16 -19.73
N ASN A 14 9.93 -4.08 -20.08
CA ASN A 14 10.18 -2.97 -19.17
C ASN A 14 8.90 -2.14 -18.92
N LYS A 15 8.31 -2.31 -17.73
CA LYS A 15 7.06 -1.66 -17.30
C LYS A 15 7.07 -0.13 -17.39
N ILE A 16 8.23 0.51 -17.22
CA ILE A 16 8.36 1.97 -17.31
C ILE A 16 8.34 2.41 -18.77
N LYS A 17 9.09 1.73 -19.65
CA LYS A 17 9.08 2.01 -21.09
C LYS A 17 7.69 1.76 -21.70
N ASN A 18 7.03 0.70 -21.25
CA ASN A 18 5.70 0.30 -21.72
C ASN A 18 4.57 1.10 -21.05
N LYS A 19 4.89 2.06 -20.17
CA LYS A 19 3.91 2.90 -19.46
C LYS A 19 2.77 2.10 -18.81
N ALA A 20 3.10 0.95 -18.23
CA ALA A 20 2.11 0.06 -17.64
C ALA A 20 1.29 0.82 -16.58
N ALA A 21 -0.03 0.79 -16.75
CA ALA A 21 -1.03 1.44 -15.93
C ALA A 21 -2.08 0.42 -15.47
N LEU A 22 -2.90 0.80 -14.50
CA LEU A 22 -4.03 -0.01 -14.11
C LEU A 22 -5.10 -0.01 -15.21
N PRO A 23 -5.65 -1.18 -15.59
CA PRO A 23 -6.78 -1.27 -16.50
C PRO A 23 -7.97 -0.42 -16.03
N GLY A 24 -8.62 0.29 -16.96
CA GLY A 24 -9.70 1.24 -16.64
C GLY A 24 -10.89 0.60 -15.90
N TRP A 25 -11.15 -0.69 -16.17
CA TRP A 25 -12.22 -1.45 -15.53
C TRP A 25 -12.05 -1.57 -14.00
N ILE A 26 -10.82 -1.50 -13.49
CA ILE A 26 -10.55 -1.53 -12.03
C ILE A 26 -11.28 -0.39 -11.33
N SER A 27 -11.41 0.76 -11.98
CA SER A 27 -12.03 1.94 -11.39
C SER A 27 -13.56 1.90 -11.40
N GLN A 28 -14.20 0.89 -11.99
CA GLN A 28 -15.65 0.86 -12.18
C GLN A 28 -16.43 0.40 -10.94
N LYS A 29 -15.83 -0.42 -10.07
CA LYS A 29 -16.47 -0.95 -8.86
C LYS A 29 -15.57 -0.80 -7.65
N ASP A 30 -16.12 -0.40 -6.52
CA ASP A 30 -15.36 -0.18 -5.28
C ASP A 30 -14.60 -1.44 -4.82
N ASP A 31 -15.19 -2.62 -4.98
CA ASP A 31 -14.52 -3.89 -4.64
C ASP A 31 -13.25 -4.12 -5.48
N PHE A 32 -13.25 -3.73 -6.75
CA PHE A 32 -12.08 -3.80 -7.62
C PHE A 32 -11.03 -2.77 -7.21
N ILE A 33 -11.47 -1.57 -6.87
CA ILE A 33 -10.58 -0.52 -6.36
C ILE A 33 -9.88 -0.97 -5.08
N PHE A 34 -10.64 -1.46 -4.09
CA PHE A 34 -10.09 -1.95 -2.83
C PHE A 34 -9.22 -3.19 -3.04
N GLY A 35 -9.59 -4.09 -3.95
CA GLY A 35 -8.77 -5.23 -4.34
C GLY A 35 -7.42 -4.80 -4.91
N ALA A 36 -7.40 -3.86 -5.84
CA ALA A 36 -6.19 -3.34 -6.47
C ALA A 36 -5.30 -2.58 -5.48
N LEU A 37 -5.89 -1.70 -4.65
CA LEU A 37 -5.16 -0.97 -3.60
C LEU A 37 -4.52 -1.93 -2.59
N ARG A 38 -5.22 -3.00 -2.19
CA ARG A 38 -4.65 -4.02 -1.29
C ARG A 38 -3.49 -4.74 -1.94
N GLY A 39 -3.63 -5.18 -3.20
CA GLY A 39 -2.56 -5.85 -3.93
C GLY A 39 -1.29 -4.99 -4.00
N LEU A 40 -1.43 -3.73 -4.42
CA LEU A 40 -0.32 -2.77 -4.48
C LEU A 40 0.28 -2.47 -3.11
N PHE A 41 -0.54 -2.42 -2.07
CA PHE A 41 -0.08 -2.20 -0.70
C PHE A 41 0.70 -3.40 -0.14
N ASP A 42 0.24 -4.61 -0.45
CA ASP A 42 0.86 -5.84 0.06
C ASP A 42 2.18 -6.18 -0.63
N THR A 43 2.35 -5.79 -1.90
CA THR A 43 3.58 -6.03 -2.68
C THR A 43 4.59 -4.91 -2.57
N ASP A 44 4.14 -3.68 -2.80
CA ASP A 44 5.00 -2.51 -3.01
C ASP A 44 4.72 -1.42 -1.97
N GLY A 45 4.01 -1.75 -0.89
CA GLY A 45 3.64 -0.81 0.15
C GLY A 45 3.89 -1.33 1.55
N GLY A 46 3.53 -0.48 2.51
CA GLY A 46 3.58 -0.88 3.91
C GLY A 46 3.13 0.21 4.86
N ILE A 47 2.96 -0.20 6.11
CA ILE A 47 2.72 0.70 7.24
C ILE A 47 4.03 0.99 7.97
N TYR A 48 4.28 2.26 8.25
CA TYR A 48 5.54 2.75 8.80
C TYR A 48 5.30 3.76 9.93
N ARG A 49 6.30 3.93 10.80
CA ARG A 49 6.26 4.91 11.88
C ARG A 49 6.52 6.31 11.35
N LYS A 50 5.66 7.28 11.65
CA LYS A 50 5.81 8.69 11.23
C LYS A 50 6.95 9.40 11.98
N GLN A 51 7.04 9.25 13.30
CA GLN A 51 8.03 9.94 14.14
C GLN A 51 8.53 9.03 15.27
N LYS A 52 9.81 9.14 15.66
CA LYS A 52 10.42 8.28 16.68
C LYS A 52 9.73 8.37 18.06
N LYS A 53 9.18 9.54 18.41
CA LYS A 53 8.56 9.84 19.71
C LYS A 53 7.02 9.67 19.75
N TYR A 54 6.37 9.44 18.61
CA TYR A 54 4.90 9.39 18.54
C TYR A 54 4.41 8.08 17.94
N SER A 55 3.30 7.58 18.47
CA SER A 55 2.58 6.37 18.07
C SER A 55 1.88 6.45 16.71
N ARG A 56 2.24 7.42 15.87
CA ARG A 56 1.56 7.69 14.60
C ARG A 56 2.16 6.85 13.48
N ALA A 57 1.30 6.16 12.76
CA ALA A 57 1.69 5.42 11.57
C ALA A 57 1.33 6.17 10.28
N PHE A 58 1.94 5.80 9.17
CA PHE A 58 1.47 6.17 7.84
C PHE A 58 1.52 4.96 6.93
N ILE A 59 0.63 4.94 5.94
CA ILE A 59 0.67 3.98 4.84
C ILE A 59 1.48 4.61 3.72
N GLU A 60 2.34 3.83 3.08
CA GLU A 60 3.09 4.24 1.90
C GLU A 60 2.98 3.17 0.81
N PHE A 61 2.85 3.64 -0.43
CA PHE A 61 3.05 2.87 -1.65
C PHE A 61 4.36 3.36 -2.28
N GLN A 62 5.30 2.44 -2.50
CA GLN A 62 6.62 2.68 -3.06
C GLN A 62 6.63 2.19 -4.51
N THR A 63 6.62 3.12 -5.46
CA THR A 63 6.73 2.75 -6.87
C THR A 63 7.66 3.70 -7.62
N THR A 64 8.39 3.13 -8.58
CA THR A 64 9.21 3.89 -9.52
C THR A 64 8.45 4.22 -10.81
N SER A 65 7.26 3.64 -11.01
CA SER A 65 6.40 3.92 -12.18
C SER A 65 5.53 5.15 -11.93
N PRO A 66 5.69 6.24 -12.70
CA PRO A 66 4.85 7.42 -12.56
C PRO A 66 3.38 7.17 -12.95
N ALA A 67 3.13 6.21 -13.85
CA ALA A 67 1.78 5.83 -14.26
C ALA A 67 1.04 5.16 -13.09
N ILE A 68 1.62 4.11 -12.50
CA ILE A 68 1.07 3.44 -11.33
C ILE A 68 0.89 4.41 -10.14
N ASN A 69 1.84 5.33 -9.92
CA ASN A 69 1.70 6.35 -8.87
C ASN A 69 0.45 7.23 -9.09
N ARG A 70 0.21 7.65 -10.35
CA ARG A 70 -0.97 8.44 -10.72
C ARG A 70 -2.24 7.66 -10.47
N ASP A 71 -2.27 6.39 -10.85
CA ASP A 71 -3.42 5.51 -10.68
C ASP A 71 -3.74 5.29 -9.20
N ILE A 72 -2.72 5.02 -8.37
CA ILE A 72 -2.87 4.91 -6.91
C ILE A 72 -3.50 6.18 -6.35
N CYS A 73 -2.99 7.37 -6.71
CA CYS A 73 -3.59 8.62 -6.25
C CYS A 73 -5.03 8.80 -6.72
N PHE A 74 -5.35 8.42 -7.96
CA PHE A 74 -6.71 8.49 -8.50
C PHE A 74 -7.65 7.57 -7.71
N LEU A 75 -7.29 6.31 -7.52
CA LEU A 75 -8.07 5.32 -6.78
C LEU A 75 -8.29 5.72 -5.31
N LEU A 76 -7.26 6.22 -4.64
CA LEU A 76 -7.35 6.72 -3.26
C LEU A 76 -8.29 7.93 -3.15
N ARG A 77 -8.20 8.89 -4.07
CA ARG A 77 -9.11 10.06 -4.08
C ARG A 77 -10.54 9.67 -4.42
N LYS A 78 -10.73 8.74 -5.36
CA LYS A 78 -12.07 8.21 -5.72
C LYS A 78 -12.77 7.60 -4.50
N THR A 79 -12.00 6.92 -3.65
CA THR A 79 -12.46 6.32 -2.39
C THR A 79 -12.39 7.28 -1.19
N LYS A 80 -12.24 8.59 -1.43
CA LYS A 80 -12.26 9.67 -0.43
C LYS A 80 -11.13 9.61 0.61
N PHE A 81 -9.95 9.10 0.26
CA PHE A 81 -8.72 9.31 1.03
C PHE A 81 -8.03 10.61 0.59
N THR A 82 -7.14 11.14 1.42
CA THR A 82 -6.35 12.35 1.13
C THR A 82 -4.86 12.00 0.97
N PRO A 83 -4.46 11.35 -0.15
CA PRO A 83 -3.09 10.95 -0.36
C PRO A 83 -2.16 12.15 -0.57
N SER A 84 -1.00 12.13 0.08
CA SER A 84 0.10 13.04 -0.20
C SER A 84 1.15 12.36 -1.09
N LYS A 85 1.71 13.12 -2.04
CA LYS A 85 2.86 12.67 -2.83
C LYS A 85 4.13 13.12 -2.13
N THR A 86 5.08 12.22 -1.97
CA THR A 86 6.44 12.59 -1.51
C THR A 86 7.45 12.21 -2.57
N PHE A 87 8.35 13.14 -2.87
CA PHE A 87 9.51 12.89 -3.71
C PHE A 87 10.69 12.55 -2.80
N THR A 88 11.01 11.26 -2.67
CA THR A 88 12.22 10.85 -1.96
C THR A 88 13.39 10.83 -2.93
N ARG A 89 14.45 11.59 -2.63
CA ARG A 89 15.78 11.35 -3.20
C ARG A 89 16.39 10.20 -2.40
N SER A 90 16.50 9.01 -2.98
CA SER A 90 17.31 7.95 -2.35
C SER A 90 18.80 8.27 -2.54
N GLY A 91 19.62 8.09 -1.51
CA GLY A 91 21.07 8.22 -1.61
C GLY A 91 21.67 7.24 -2.63
N PHE A 92 22.82 7.59 -3.19
CA PHE A 92 23.60 6.95 -4.26
C PHE A 92 23.01 6.97 -5.69
N THR A 93 21.70 6.94 -5.89
CA THR A 93 21.10 7.13 -7.23
C THR A 93 20.17 8.33 -7.22
N LYS A 94 20.46 9.36 -8.05
CA LYS A 94 19.65 10.59 -8.22
C LYS A 94 18.22 10.33 -8.78
N LYS A 95 17.68 9.11 -8.68
CA LYS A 95 16.33 8.77 -9.16
C LYS A 95 15.30 9.24 -8.13
N LYS A 96 14.34 10.04 -8.59
CA LYS A 96 13.21 10.51 -7.78
C LYS A 96 12.25 9.34 -7.56
N GLY A 97 12.15 8.85 -6.33
CA GLY A 97 11.09 7.92 -5.95
C GLY A 97 9.76 8.67 -5.87
N HIS A 98 8.69 8.08 -6.42
CA HIS A 98 7.34 8.63 -6.33
C HIS A 98 6.56 7.82 -5.30
N ASN A 99 6.57 8.29 -4.05
CA ASN A 99 5.84 7.62 -2.98
C ASN A 99 4.47 8.27 -2.79
N VAL A 100 3.43 7.47 -2.65
CA VAL A 100 2.09 7.92 -2.24
C VAL A 100 1.88 7.56 -0.79
N ARG A 101 1.46 8.52 0.04
CA ARG A 101 1.28 8.31 1.48
C ARG A 101 -0.11 8.67 1.96
N ILE A 102 -0.60 7.93 2.95
CA ILE A 102 -1.77 8.28 3.77
C ILE A 102 -1.28 8.53 5.19
N GLN A 103 -1.44 9.76 5.68
CA GLN A 103 -0.80 10.20 6.92
C GLN A 103 -1.76 10.52 8.07
N LYS A 104 -3.05 10.78 7.76
CA LYS A 104 -4.07 11.02 8.77
C LYS A 104 -4.39 9.70 9.48
N GLN A 105 -4.40 9.69 10.82
CA GLN A 105 -4.58 8.44 11.57
C GLN A 105 -5.99 7.87 11.38
N GLU A 106 -7.01 8.71 11.26
CA GLU A 106 -8.36 8.25 10.89
C GLU A 106 -8.37 7.52 9.54
N GLU A 107 -7.60 8.00 8.56
CA GLU A 107 -7.53 7.42 7.23
C GLU A 107 -6.71 6.13 7.22
N VAL A 108 -5.64 6.03 8.05
CA VAL A 108 -4.92 4.77 8.24
C VAL A 108 -5.84 3.70 8.81
N ARG A 109 -6.64 4.02 9.84
CA ARG A 109 -7.63 3.08 10.39
C ARG A 109 -8.71 2.73 9.36
N ARG A 110 -9.24 3.74 8.66
CA ARG A 110 -10.23 3.54 7.59
C ARG A 110 -9.70 2.69 6.44
N PHE A 111 -8.41 2.80 6.11
CA PHE A 111 -7.78 1.96 5.10
C PHE A 111 -7.80 0.50 5.51
N PHE A 112 -7.42 0.17 6.76
CA PHE A 112 -7.49 -1.21 7.25
C PHE A 112 -8.93 -1.73 7.42
N ARG A 113 -9.93 -0.84 7.50
CA ARG A 113 -11.35 -1.22 7.46
C ARG A 113 -11.84 -1.56 6.04
N LEU A 114 -11.54 -0.70 5.06
CA LEU A 114 -12.07 -0.83 3.70
C LEU A 114 -11.20 -1.74 2.82
N VAL A 115 -9.89 -1.49 2.80
CA VAL A 115 -8.91 -2.17 1.96
C VAL A 115 -8.34 -3.38 2.69
N GLY A 116 -7.86 -3.18 3.92
CA GLY A 116 -7.19 -4.23 4.69
C GLY A 116 -5.82 -4.60 4.11
N SER A 117 -5.31 -5.75 4.53
CA SER A 117 -4.03 -6.29 4.04
C SER A 117 -4.05 -7.81 4.11
N SER A 118 -3.41 -8.46 3.15
CA SER A 118 -3.12 -9.90 3.19
C SER A 118 -1.67 -10.18 3.60
N ASN A 119 -0.83 -9.14 3.75
CA ASN A 119 0.55 -9.26 4.16
C ASN A 119 0.68 -9.26 5.71
N PRO A 120 1.09 -10.37 6.35
CA PRO A 120 1.17 -10.47 7.81
C PRO A 120 2.06 -9.42 8.47
N ASN A 121 3.11 -8.94 7.81
CA ASN A 121 3.96 -7.86 8.33
C ASN A 121 3.16 -6.56 8.52
N ASN A 122 2.39 -6.17 7.50
CA ASN A 122 1.54 -4.98 7.56
C ASN A 122 0.45 -5.12 8.62
N ILE A 123 -0.15 -6.31 8.73
CA ILE A 123 -1.18 -6.60 9.73
C ILE A 123 -0.64 -6.49 11.14
N VAL A 124 0.48 -7.16 11.44
CA VAL A 124 1.09 -7.14 12.78
C VAL A 124 1.52 -5.73 13.16
N ARG A 125 2.13 -4.97 12.25
CA ARG A 125 2.50 -3.57 12.51
C ARG A 125 1.29 -2.68 12.81
N PHE A 126 0.19 -2.87 12.07
CA PHE A 126 -1.05 -2.15 12.33
C PHE A 126 -1.61 -2.47 13.73
N LYS A 127 -1.67 -3.76 14.10
CA LYS A 127 -2.10 -4.17 15.45
C LYS A 127 -1.27 -3.54 16.55
N HIS A 128 0.07 -3.55 16.43
CA HIS A 128 0.93 -2.86 17.39
C HIS A 128 0.67 -1.36 17.45
N CYS A 129 0.43 -0.74 16.29
CA CYS A 129 0.12 0.69 16.24
C CYS A 129 -1.16 1.02 17.01
N THR A 130 -2.20 0.19 16.88
CA THR A 130 -3.50 0.44 17.50
C THR A 130 -3.56 0.01 18.96
N GLU A 131 -2.94 -1.10 19.32
CA GLU A 131 -3.03 -1.70 20.66
C GLU A 131 -1.94 -1.18 21.59
N LYS A 132 -0.72 -0.99 21.06
CA LYS A 132 0.48 -0.67 21.87
C LYS A 132 1.04 0.72 21.58
N ASN A 133 0.35 1.51 20.75
CA ASN A 133 0.77 2.85 20.38
C ASN A 133 2.22 2.89 19.84
N TYR A 134 2.62 1.89 19.05
CA TYR A 134 3.97 1.82 18.50
C TYR A 134 4.01 1.02 17.19
N VAL A 135 4.89 1.40 16.25
CA VAL A 135 5.13 0.63 15.03
C VAL A 135 6.52 -0.02 15.12
N PRO A 136 6.61 -1.35 15.30
CA PRO A 136 7.87 -2.07 15.40
C PRO A 136 8.68 -2.14 14.10
N ALA A 137 10.00 -2.23 14.26
CA ALA A 137 10.92 -2.53 13.16
C ALA A 137 10.81 -4.01 12.74
N SER A 138 11.07 -4.31 11.46
CA SER A 138 10.90 -5.66 10.89
C SER A 138 11.61 -6.76 11.67
N ASN A 139 12.85 -6.51 12.10
CA ASN A 139 13.67 -7.48 12.84
C ASN A 139 13.05 -7.90 14.18
N ARG A 140 12.18 -7.08 14.77
CA ARG A 140 11.49 -7.38 16.03
C ARG A 140 10.17 -8.12 15.85
N LEU A 141 9.72 -8.31 14.61
CA LEU A 141 8.39 -8.84 14.30
C LEU A 141 8.38 -10.27 13.79
N TYR A 142 9.52 -10.84 13.42
CA TYR A 142 9.58 -12.12 12.73
C TYR A 142 8.76 -13.22 13.42
N LYS A 143 8.95 -13.40 14.73
CA LYS A 143 8.20 -14.39 15.53
C LYS A 143 6.67 -14.21 15.45
N GLN A 144 6.20 -12.97 15.46
CA GLN A 144 4.77 -12.65 15.46
C GLN A 144 4.17 -12.73 14.05
N ILE A 145 4.96 -12.40 13.02
CA ILE A 145 4.59 -12.55 11.61
C ILE A 145 4.37 -14.03 11.30
N VAL A 146 5.33 -14.89 11.67
CA VAL A 146 5.25 -16.35 11.46
C VAL A 146 4.11 -16.97 12.28
N ALA A 147 3.86 -16.46 13.49
CA ALA A 147 2.78 -16.94 14.34
C ALA A 147 1.38 -16.43 13.94
N TYR A 148 1.27 -15.53 12.96
CA TYR A 148 -0.03 -14.97 12.56
C TYR A 148 -0.89 -16.03 11.85
N LYS A 149 -1.98 -16.45 12.51
CA LYS A 149 -2.97 -17.40 11.98
C LYS A 149 -4.34 -16.77 11.70
N GLY A 150 -4.40 -15.45 11.55
CA GLY A 150 -5.65 -14.73 11.32
C GLY A 150 -6.20 -14.90 9.90
N ARG A 151 -7.50 -14.64 9.71
CA ARG A 151 -8.13 -14.68 8.39
C ARG A 151 -7.59 -13.57 7.50
N LEU A 152 -7.27 -13.93 6.26
CA LEU A 152 -6.86 -13.01 5.20
C LEU A 152 -8.00 -12.80 4.19
N PRO A 153 -8.15 -11.60 3.59
CA PRO A 153 -7.52 -10.35 4.00
C PRO A 153 -7.91 -9.97 5.43
N PHE A 154 -6.98 -9.43 6.20
CA PHE A 154 -7.33 -8.80 7.46
C PHE A 154 -8.02 -7.47 7.20
N LYS A 155 -9.24 -7.33 7.73
CA LYS A 155 -9.97 -6.06 7.79
C LYS A 155 -10.43 -5.82 9.24
N THR A 156 -10.37 -4.58 9.71
CA THR A 156 -10.95 -4.22 11.01
C THR A 156 -12.48 -4.24 10.91
N ARG A 157 -13.16 -4.81 11.91
CA ARG A 157 -14.62 -4.75 12.03
C ARG A 157 -15.09 -3.34 12.39
N LEU A 158 -16.38 -3.06 12.14
CA LEU A 158 -17.07 -1.82 12.56
C LEU A 158 -17.08 -1.70 14.09
#